data_AF-A0A813JY05-F1
#
_entry.id   AF-A0A813JY05-F1
#
_cell.length_a   1.000
_cell.length_b   1.000
_cell.length_c   1.000
_cell.angle_alpha   90.00
_cell.angle_beta   90.00
_cell.angle_gamma   90.00
#
_symmetry.space_group_name_H-M   'P 1'
#
loop_
_entity.id
_entity.type
_entity.pdbx_description
1 polymer ?
#
loop_
_entity_poly.entity_id
_entity_poly.type
_entity_poly.pdbx_seq_one_letter_code
_entity_poly.pdbx_strand_id
1 'polypeptide(L)'
;ASAAAWALGRVLDVNPIAIPDAVQASLFEVVVSRLSREPRLAEEFCYCLDGIVDQQAAVLEPELFGPVVESLLQGAVRSEAGGRARVALLRSLAELVGRAADDCVPRMEPALVELLRAAEAELDSGRAPASTVVGCLRALILRLPAERVVSHAEALLGLFVRSLTAQHAANGSFDEDCLRAVGTLATALGARFQAGMPSFGPLLLAALRSPEEPEACLAALSALSNVAGALGSQLFPSAPAALEALASLLRRHGTASDQLPLEPRLRPRAVHCLGDILLALGANTPNLEAVLALLADEAEAAGAVAGVMPAKAGLEGYENTAGVPLARQPVFLLCKPRLGRGSTAGPGTPPASVAADATRRREILDAVLGAYEALFRACRNSGTTSVPPALLGACLPSALQLGLRLATPEDVPQNTLRLVLKFLGPLAAEMPAELRAHLSSHPDAAACVSKLASFGSVSPNKATRELSAALGQLLSST
;
A
#
# COMPACT_ATOMS: atom_id res chain seq x y z
N ALA A 1 30.11 -25.11 8.11
CA ALA A 1 29.37 -24.56 6.94
C ALA A 1 28.22 -23.68 7.38
N SER A 2 27.15 -24.22 7.98
CA SER A 2 26.01 -23.45 8.54
C SER A 2 26.42 -22.20 9.33
N ALA A 3 27.20 -22.36 10.42
CA ALA A 3 27.64 -21.23 11.24
C ALA A 3 28.45 -20.16 10.48
N ALA A 4 29.21 -20.57 9.46
CA ALA A 4 29.98 -19.64 8.64
C ALA A 4 29.07 -18.86 7.67
N ALA A 5 28.13 -19.53 6.99
CA ALA A 5 27.16 -18.89 6.11
C ALA A 5 26.27 -17.91 6.87
N TRP A 6 25.81 -18.30 8.05
CA TRP A 6 25.03 -17.42 8.93
C TRP A 6 25.85 -16.19 9.40
N ALA A 7 27.10 -16.40 9.83
CA ALA A 7 27.96 -15.30 10.25
C ALA A 7 28.25 -14.31 9.12
N LEU A 8 28.48 -14.81 7.89
CA LEU A 8 28.64 -13.96 6.70
C LEU A 8 27.37 -13.16 6.41
N GLY A 9 26.19 -13.78 6.46
CA GLY A 9 24.91 -13.07 6.31
C GLY A 9 24.72 -11.96 7.36
N ARG A 10 25.11 -12.21 8.62
CA ARG A 10 25.10 -11.17 9.67
C ARG A 10 26.06 -10.02 9.38
N VAL A 11 27.25 -10.30 8.84
CA VAL A 11 28.20 -9.24 8.47
C VAL A 11 27.63 -8.40 7.33
N LEU A 12 27.06 -9.02 6.30
CA LEU A 12 26.41 -8.31 5.18
C LEU A 12 25.23 -7.44 5.62
N ASP A 13 24.43 -7.91 6.59
CA ASP A 13 23.25 -7.19 7.12
C ASP A 13 23.65 -6.02 8.04
N VAL A 14 24.78 -6.10 8.76
CA VAL A 14 25.18 -5.09 9.76
C VAL A 14 26.26 -4.13 9.26
N ASN A 15 27.28 -4.65 8.58
CA ASN A 15 28.40 -3.86 8.06
C ASN A 15 28.86 -4.42 6.71
N PRO A 16 28.10 -4.18 5.64
CA PRO A 16 28.39 -4.69 4.30
C PRO A 16 29.79 -4.30 3.78
N ILE A 17 30.24 -3.09 4.12
CA ILE A 17 31.53 -2.51 3.72
C ILE A 17 32.72 -3.32 4.26
N ALA A 18 32.52 -4.12 5.32
CA ALA A 18 33.56 -4.99 5.86
C ALA A 18 33.98 -6.10 4.87
N ILE A 19 33.15 -6.42 3.88
CA ILE A 19 33.43 -7.43 2.85
C ILE A 19 33.66 -6.70 1.52
N PRO A 20 34.89 -6.69 0.97
CA PRO A 20 35.18 -6.05 -0.30
C PRO A 20 34.35 -6.62 -1.45
N ASP A 21 33.99 -5.80 -2.43
CA ASP A 21 33.12 -6.18 -3.56
C ASP A 21 33.61 -7.43 -4.30
N ALA A 22 34.92 -7.57 -4.52
CA ALA A 22 35.51 -8.76 -5.16
C ALA A 22 35.27 -10.05 -4.34
N VAL A 23 35.28 -9.95 -3.01
CA VAL A 23 34.97 -11.07 -2.12
C VAL A 23 33.47 -11.34 -2.13
N GLN A 24 32.62 -10.31 -2.18
CA GLN A 24 31.16 -10.49 -2.31
C GLN A 24 30.79 -11.21 -3.62
N ALA A 25 31.42 -10.87 -4.74
CA ALA A 25 31.21 -11.55 -6.02
C ALA A 25 31.62 -13.03 -5.95
N SER A 26 32.76 -13.33 -5.33
CA SER A 26 33.21 -14.72 -5.10
C SER A 26 32.25 -15.48 -4.16
N LEU A 27 31.75 -14.81 -3.12
CA LEU A 27 30.76 -15.37 -2.21
C LEU A 27 29.44 -15.67 -2.92
N PHE A 28 29.01 -14.79 -3.82
CA PHE A 28 27.81 -14.98 -4.63
C PHE A 28 27.89 -16.26 -5.46
N GLU A 29 28.97 -16.45 -6.23
CA GLU A 29 29.18 -17.67 -7.02
C GLU A 29 29.19 -18.94 -6.15
N VAL A 30 29.89 -18.87 -5.00
CA VAL A 30 29.95 -19.99 -4.06
C VAL A 30 28.56 -20.31 -3.51
N VAL A 31 27.81 -19.31 -3.03
CA VAL A 31 26.46 -19.49 -2.48
C VAL A 31 25.51 -20.08 -3.53
N VAL A 32 25.49 -19.54 -4.74
CA VAL A 32 24.61 -20.00 -5.84
C VAL A 32 24.93 -21.44 -6.24
N SER A 33 26.21 -21.81 -6.30
CA SER A 33 26.63 -23.18 -6.63
C SER A 33 26.30 -24.20 -5.52
N ARG A 34 26.23 -23.75 -4.26
CA ARG A 34 25.96 -24.62 -3.09
C ARG A 34 24.46 -24.74 -2.79
N LEU A 35 23.66 -23.71 -3.10
CA LEU A 35 22.19 -23.71 -2.94
C LEU A 35 21.54 -24.93 -3.60
N SER A 36 21.98 -25.30 -4.81
CA SER A 36 21.45 -26.45 -5.54
C SER A 36 21.98 -27.80 -5.05
N ARG A 37 23.05 -27.85 -4.26
CA ARG A 37 23.73 -29.09 -3.83
C ARG A 37 23.44 -29.46 -2.38
N GLU A 38 23.22 -28.46 -1.53
CA GLU A 38 23.07 -28.62 -0.08
C GLU A 38 21.76 -27.99 0.42
N PRO A 39 20.59 -28.61 0.12
CA PRO A 39 19.28 -28.06 0.50
C PRO A 39 19.10 -27.92 2.01
N ARG A 40 19.86 -28.68 2.82
CA ARG A 40 19.85 -28.58 4.29
C ARG A 40 20.39 -27.26 4.82
N LEU A 41 21.22 -26.57 4.04
CA LEU A 41 21.81 -25.27 4.38
C LEU A 41 21.18 -24.13 3.57
N ALA A 42 20.05 -24.41 2.89
CA ALA A 42 19.42 -23.44 2.03
C ALA A 42 19.01 -22.17 2.80
N GLU A 43 18.59 -22.29 4.07
CA GLU A 43 18.24 -21.14 4.91
C GLU A 43 19.43 -20.20 5.11
N GLU A 44 20.59 -20.73 5.51
CA GLU A 44 21.78 -19.93 5.78
C GLU A 44 22.39 -19.37 4.50
N PHE A 45 22.38 -20.15 3.42
CA PHE A 45 22.82 -19.68 2.11
C PHE A 45 21.89 -18.60 1.54
N CYS A 46 20.58 -18.75 1.69
CA CYS A 46 19.60 -17.72 1.34
C CYS A 46 19.79 -16.45 2.17
N TYR A 47 20.08 -16.55 3.46
CA TYR A 47 20.34 -15.36 4.28
C TYR A 47 21.61 -14.62 3.84
N CYS A 48 22.65 -15.35 3.47
CA CYS A 48 23.84 -14.76 2.87
C CYS A 48 23.51 -14.11 1.51
N LEU A 49 22.77 -14.82 0.65
CA LEU A 49 22.34 -14.33 -0.66
C LEU A 49 21.51 -13.05 -0.55
N ASP A 50 20.53 -12.99 0.36
CA ASP A 50 19.70 -11.81 0.62
C ASP A 50 20.58 -10.58 0.91
N GLY A 51 21.61 -10.73 1.77
CA GLY A 51 22.54 -9.64 2.10
C GLY A 51 23.45 -9.20 0.95
N ILE A 52 23.76 -10.10 0.02
CA ILE A 52 24.50 -9.76 -1.22
C ILE A 52 23.56 -9.08 -2.21
N VAL A 53 22.35 -9.62 -2.40
CA VAL A 53 21.29 -9.08 -3.28
C VAL A 53 20.92 -7.66 -2.85
N ASP A 54 20.83 -7.37 -1.55
CA ASP A 54 20.58 -6.02 -1.04
C ASP A 54 21.62 -4.98 -1.50
N GLN A 55 22.86 -5.41 -1.76
CA GLN A 55 23.94 -4.54 -2.23
C GLN A 55 24.11 -4.55 -3.75
N GLN A 56 23.92 -5.71 -4.37
CA GLN A 56 24.37 -5.98 -5.72
C GLN A 56 23.25 -6.25 -6.72
N ALA A 57 22.00 -6.46 -6.31
CA ALA A 57 20.94 -6.88 -7.23
C ALA A 57 20.67 -5.87 -8.35
N ALA A 58 20.82 -4.57 -8.08
CA ALA A 58 20.68 -3.51 -9.08
C ALA A 58 21.86 -3.45 -10.08
N VAL A 59 22.94 -4.21 -9.82
CA VAL A 59 24.15 -4.28 -10.65
C VAL A 59 24.42 -5.73 -11.10
N LEU A 60 23.54 -6.66 -10.76
CA LEU A 60 23.70 -8.07 -11.12
C LEU A 60 23.59 -8.19 -12.64
N GLU A 61 24.63 -8.72 -13.26
CA GLU A 61 24.64 -8.90 -14.72
C GLU A 61 23.50 -9.85 -15.14
N PRO A 62 22.77 -9.53 -16.23
CA PRO A 62 21.68 -10.36 -16.74
C PRO A 62 22.08 -11.82 -17.00
N GLU A 63 23.35 -12.04 -17.34
CA GLU A 63 23.92 -13.35 -17.61
C GLU A 63 23.94 -14.25 -16.37
N LEU A 64 24.16 -13.66 -15.18
CA LEU A 64 24.17 -14.35 -13.91
C LEU A 64 22.75 -14.50 -13.32
N PHE A 65 21.84 -13.57 -13.64
CA PHE A 65 20.47 -13.60 -13.12
C PHE A 65 19.73 -14.90 -13.43
N GLY A 66 19.77 -15.36 -14.69
CA GLY A 66 19.07 -16.58 -15.12
C GLY A 66 19.50 -17.83 -14.33
N PRO A 67 20.80 -18.17 -14.30
CA PRO A 67 21.31 -19.31 -13.53
C PRO A 67 20.96 -19.28 -12.03
N VAL A 68 20.92 -18.08 -11.43
CA VAL A 68 20.57 -17.93 -10.00
C VAL A 68 19.10 -18.24 -9.77
N VAL A 69 18.22 -17.68 -10.60
CA VAL A 69 16.78 -17.96 -10.57
C VAL A 69 16.51 -19.45 -10.76
N GLU A 70 17.16 -20.08 -11.73
CA GLU A 70 17.06 -21.52 -11.96
C GLU A 70 17.53 -22.34 -10.74
N SER A 71 18.66 -21.96 -10.13
CA SER A 71 19.19 -22.64 -8.94
C SER A 71 18.22 -22.57 -7.75
N LEU A 72 17.61 -21.40 -7.53
CA LEU A 72 16.61 -21.19 -6.48
C LEU A 72 15.33 -21.99 -6.74
N LEU A 73 14.81 -21.97 -7.98
CA LEU A 73 13.61 -22.73 -8.38
C LEU A 73 13.83 -24.24 -8.24
N GLN A 74 14.93 -24.76 -8.80
CA GLN A 74 15.26 -26.18 -8.69
C GLN A 74 15.49 -26.61 -7.23
N GLY A 75 16.09 -25.74 -6.41
CA GLY A 75 16.21 -25.97 -4.98
C GLY A 75 14.84 -26.06 -4.30
N ALA A 76 13.92 -25.15 -4.64
CA ALA A 76 12.58 -25.09 -4.06
C ALA A 76 11.74 -26.31 -4.45
N VAL A 77 11.80 -26.75 -5.71
CA VAL A 77 11.08 -27.95 -6.21
C VAL A 77 11.57 -29.23 -5.52
N ARG A 78 12.87 -29.34 -5.24
CA ARG A 78 13.45 -30.51 -4.55
C ARG A 78 13.23 -30.52 -3.04
N SER A 79 12.88 -29.37 -2.47
CA SER A 79 12.64 -29.25 -1.03
C SER A 79 11.25 -29.71 -0.66
N GLU A 80 11.09 -30.26 0.56
CA GLU A 80 9.79 -30.70 1.06
C GLU A 80 8.77 -29.57 1.03
N ALA A 81 7.52 -29.90 0.65
CA ALA A 81 6.42 -28.96 0.64
C ALA A 81 6.17 -28.42 2.07
N GLY A 82 6.16 -27.10 2.24
CA GLY A 82 6.06 -26.46 3.55
C GLY A 82 7.34 -26.51 4.40
N GLY A 83 8.42 -27.11 3.90
CA GLY A 83 9.71 -27.12 4.56
C GLY A 83 10.33 -25.71 4.61
N ARG A 84 11.05 -25.41 5.70
CA ARG A 84 11.70 -24.10 5.91
C ARG A 84 12.71 -23.75 4.81
N ALA A 85 13.44 -24.74 4.27
CA ALA A 85 14.32 -24.57 3.13
C ALA A 85 13.58 -24.06 1.89
N ARG A 86 12.42 -24.65 1.55
CA ARG A 86 11.58 -24.21 0.42
C ARG A 86 11.11 -22.78 0.61
N VAL A 87 10.65 -22.44 1.82
CA VAL A 87 10.23 -21.08 2.20
C VAL A 87 11.38 -20.08 2.02
N ALA A 88 12.59 -20.40 2.49
CA ALA A 88 13.75 -19.53 2.36
C ALA A 88 14.15 -19.29 0.89
N LEU A 89 14.15 -20.36 0.08
CA LEU A 89 14.50 -20.29 -1.35
C LEU A 89 13.51 -19.42 -2.13
N LEU A 90 12.21 -19.65 -1.94
CA LEU A 90 11.16 -18.87 -2.61
C LEU A 90 11.18 -17.41 -2.14
N ARG A 91 11.36 -17.15 -0.84
CA ARG A 91 11.50 -15.78 -0.33
C ARG A 91 12.69 -15.04 -0.97
N SER A 92 13.84 -15.69 -1.07
CA SER A 92 15.04 -15.11 -1.70
C SER A 92 14.85 -14.89 -3.19
N LEU A 93 14.13 -15.79 -3.87
CA LEU A 93 13.75 -15.62 -5.27
C LEU A 93 12.86 -14.38 -5.47
N ALA A 94 11.83 -14.22 -4.64
CA ALA A 94 10.95 -13.05 -4.69
C ALA A 94 11.73 -11.75 -4.46
N GLU A 95 12.68 -11.76 -3.53
CA GLU A 95 13.52 -10.61 -3.20
C GLU A 95 14.48 -10.24 -4.34
N LEU A 96 15.15 -11.25 -4.92
CA LEU A 96 16.02 -11.11 -6.09
C LEU A 96 15.25 -10.52 -7.28
N VAL A 97 14.09 -11.10 -7.62
CA VAL A 97 13.22 -10.59 -8.69
C VAL A 97 12.80 -9.16 -8.41
N GLY A 98 12.42 -8.84 -7.17
CA GLY A 98 11.99 -7.50 -6.77
C GLY A 98 13.07 -6.43 -6.97
N ARG A 99 14.35 -6.78 -6.79
CA ARG A 99 15.48 -5.82 -6.80
C ARG A 99 16.36 -5.84 -8.04
N ALA A 100 16.28 -6.88 -8.87
CA ALA A 100 17.12 -7.01 -10.07
C ALA A 100 17.03 -5.77 -10.97
N ALA A 101 18.05 -5.48 -11.75
CA ALA A 101 18.00 -4.43 -12.76
C ALA A 101 16.98 -4.75 -13.87
N ASP A 102 16.54 -3.71 -14.61
CA ASP A 102 15.48 -3.85 -15.62
C ASP A 102 15.92 -4.66 -16.85
N ASP A 103 17.22 -4.77 -17.08
CA ASP A 103 17.85 -5.65 -18.07
C ASP A 103 17.64 -7.15 -17.78
N CYS A 104 17.33 -7.52 -16.54
CA CYS A 104 17.02 -8.89 -16.13
C CYS A 104 15.56 -9.29 -16.40
N VAL A 105 14.65 -8.33 -16.63
CA VAL A 105 13.21 -8.57 -16.80
C VAL A 105 12.88 -9.59 -17.91
N PRO A 106 13.55 -9.59 -19.09
CA PRO A 106 13.30 -10.59 -20.13
C PRO A 106 13.54 -12.05 -19.68
N ARG A 107 14.30 -12.27 -18.61
CA ARG A 107 14.61 -13.60 -18.05
C ARG A 107 13.66 -14.04 -16.93
N MET A 108 12.68 -13.20 -16.56
CA MET A 108 11.74 -13.49 -15.45
C MET A 108 10.51 -14.31 -15.89
N GLU A 109 10.12 -14.27 -17.16
CA GLU A 109 8.93 -14.97 -17.66
C GLU A 109 8.98 -16.51 -17.47
N PRO A 110 10.11 -17.20 -17.72
CA PRO A 110 10.21 -18.64 -17.46
C PRO A 110 9.92 -19.02 -16.01
N ALA A 111 10.40 -18.21 -15.05
CA ALA A 111 10.16 -18.42 -13.62
C ALA A 111 8.67 -18.28 -13.25
N LEU A 112 7.97 -17.32 -13.87
CA LEU A 112 6.52 -17.17 -13.70
C LEU A 112 5.78 -18.43 -14.15
N VAL A 113 6.11 -18.92 -15.34
CA VAL A 113 5.46 -20.10 -15.93
C VAL A 113 5.71 -21.36 -15.09
N GLU A 114 6.94 -21.55 -14.60
CA GLU A 114 7.28 -22.72 -13.77
C GLU A 114 6.55 -22.68 -12.42
N LEU A 115 6.56 -21.54 -11.73
CA LEU A 115 5.85 -21.38 -10.45
C LEU A 115 4.34 -21.51 -10.59
N LEU A 116 3.77 -20.96 -11.66
CA LEU A 116 2.34 -21.06 -11.95
C LEU A 116 1.92 -22.51 -12.13
N ARG A 117 2.63 -23.27 -12.99
CA ARG A 117 2.35 -24.70 -13.19
C ARG A 117 2.49 -25.50 -11.90
N ALA A 118 3.53 -25.21 -11.10
CA ALA A 118 3.73 -25.89 -9.82
C ALA A 118 2.58 -25.61 -8.84
N ALA A 119 2.10 -24.36 -8.78
CA ALA A 119 0.97 -23.97 -7.94
C ALA A 119 -0.36 -24.59 -8.39
N GLU A 120 -0.59 -24.68 -9.71
CA GLU A 120 -1.76 -25.35 -10.28
C GLU A 120 -1.76 -26.84 -9.94
N ALA A 121 -0.62 -27.51 -10.05
CA ALA A 121 -0.48 -28.91 -9.68
C ALA A 121 -0.73 -29.16 -8.17
N GLU A 122 -0.34 -28.21 -7.31
CA GLU A 122 -0.66 -28.28 -5.88
C GLU A 122 -2.18 -28.22 -5.65
N LEU A 123 -2.88 -27.29 -6.30
CA LEU A 123 -4.34 -27.19 -6.21
C LEU A 123 -5.05 -28.43 -6.76
N ASP A 124 -4.58 -28.98 -7.88
CA ASP A 124 -5.14 -30.19 -8.47
C ASP A 124 -4.93 -31.41 -7.56
N SER A 125 -3.87 -31.39 -6.74
CA SER A 125 -3.63 -32.38 -5.67
C SER A 125 -4.46 -32.13 -4.40
N GLY A 126 -5.35 -31.13 -4.40
CA GLY A 126 -6.18 -30.76 -3.25
C GLY A 126 -5.46 -29.96 -2.17
N ARG A 127 -4.29 -29.39 -2.48
CA ARG A 127 -3.51 -28.56 -1.54
C ARG A 127 -3.50 -27.11 -2.00
N ALA A 128 -3.78 -26.19 -1.09
CA ALA A 128 -3.61 -24.76 -1.37
C ALA A 128 -2.12 -24.45 -1.61
N PRO A 129 -1.79 -23.62 -2.60
CA PRO A 129 -0.41 -23.22 -2.86
C PRO A 129 0.13 -22.46 -1.66
N ALA A 130 1.39 -22.69 -1.31
CA ALA A 130 2.01 -21.98 -0.20
C ALA A 130 2.02 -20.46 -0.47
N SER A 131 1.77 -19.64 0.56
CA SER A 131 1.78 -18.17 0.46
C SER A 131 3.09 -17.61 -0.11
N THR A 132 4.22 -18.28 0.14
CA THR A 132 5.51 -17.93 -0.48
C THR A 132 5.53 -18.05 -1.99
N VAL A 133 4.85 -19.05 -2.57
CA VAL A 133 4.70 -19.21 -4.02
C VAL A 133 3.86 -18.06 -4.58
N VAL A 134 2.76 -17.73 -3.91
CA VAL A 134 1.89 -16.60 -4.27
C VAL A 134 2.66 -15.27 -4.21
N GLY A 135 3.49 -15.08 -3.18
CA GLY A 135 4.38 -13.93 -3.05
C GLY A 135 5.39 -13.81 -4.19
N CYS A 136 6.00 -14.93 -4.63
CA CYS A 136 6.88 -14.95 -5.81
C CYS A 136 6.14 -14.57 -7.09
N LEU A 137 4.95 -15.16 -7.32
CA LEU A 137 4.12 -14.84 -8.47
C LEU A 137 3.75 -13.35 -8.48
N ARG A 138 3.39 -12.78 -7.33
CA ARG A 138 3.13 -11.35 -7.17
C ARG A 138 4.35 -10.49 -7.51
N ALA A 139 5.55 -10.90 -7.06
CA ALA A 139 6.81 -10.22 -7.40
C ALA A 139 7.03 -10.16 -8.91
N LEU A 140 6.82 -11.29 -9.59
CA LEU A 140 6.99 -11.42 -11.03
C LEU A 140 5.96 -10.59 -11.81
N ILE A 141 4.69 -10.58 -11.36
CA ILE A 141 3.63 -9.74 -11.95
C ILE A 141 4.01 -8.25 -11.87
N LEU A 142 4.62 -7.79 -10.77
CA LEU A 142 5.04 -6.39 -10.60
C LEU A 142 6.21 -5.99 -11.51
N ARG A 143 7.07 -6.94 -11.87
CA ARG A 143 8.30 -6.68 -12.65
C ARG A 143 8.12 -6.91 -14.15
N LEU A 144 7.28 -7.86 -14.54
CA LEU A 144 7.05 -8.17 -15.94
C LEU A 144 6.23 -7.07 -16.62
N PRO A 145 6.51 -6.77 -17.89
CA PRO A 145 5.69 -5.83 -18.65
C PRO A 145 4.28 -6.39 -18.85
N ALA A 146 3.30 -5.49 -18.91
CA ALA A 146 1.88 -5.83 -18.93
C ALA A 146 1.52 -6.82 -20.04
N GLU A 147 2.14 -6.71 -21.22
CA GLU A 147 1.90 -7.60 -22.37
C GLU A 147 2.21 -9.06 -22.03
N ARG A 148 3.26 -9.31 -21.23
CA ARG A 148 3.65 -10.66 -20.81
C ARG A 148 2.72 -11.21 -19.74
N VAL A 149 2.32 -10.35 -18.79
CA VAL A 149 1.35 -10.74 -17.75
C VAL A 149 0.00 -11.08 -18.35
N VAL A 150 -0.45 -10.32 -19.36
CA VAL A 150 -1.72 -10.56 -20.06
C VAL A 150 -1.80 -11.98 -20.63
N SER A 151 -0.71 -12.51 -21.19
CA SER A 151 -0.67 -13.87 -21.75
C SER A 151 -0.94 -14.97 -20.72
N HIS A 152 -0.70 -14.70 -19.44
CA HIS A 152 -0.89 -15.65 -18.33
C HIS A 152 -2.04 -15.23 -17.38
N ALA A 153 -2.79 -14.18 -17.73
CA ALA A 153 -3.76 -13.54 -16.85
C ALA A 153 -4.88 -14.49 -16.39
N GLU A 154 -5.44 -15.28 -17.30
CA GLU A 154 -6.52 -16.22 -17.01
C GLU A 154 -6.06 -17.32 -16.04
N ALA A 155 -4.88 -17.89 -16.29
CA ALA A 155 -4.31 -18.92 -15.43
C ALA A 155 -3.95 -18.38 -14.04
N LEU A 156 -3.33 -17.20 -13.97
CA LEU A 156 -3.03 -16.52 -12.69
C LEU A 156 -4.29 -16.20 -11.89
N LEU A 157 -5.31 -15.62 -12.53
CA LEU A 157 -6.57 -15.32 -11.86
C LEU A 157 -7.28 -16.60 -11.42
N GLY A 158 -7.32 -17.61 -12.28
CA GLY A 158 -7.89 -18.92 -11.98
C GLY A 158 -7.22 -19.57 -10.78
N LEU A 159 -5.88 -19.56 -10.72
CA LEU A 159 -5.11 -20.03 -9.57
C LEU A 159 -5.52 -19.32 -8.28
N PHE A 160 -5.49 -17.98 -8.26
CA PHE A 160 -5.78 -17.22 -7.04
C PHE A 160 -7.24 -17.36 -6.59
N VAL A 161 -8.21 -17.32 -7.50
CA VAL A 161 -9.64 -17.49 -7.19
C VAL A 161 -9.91 -18.89 -6.64
N ARG A 162 -9.33 -19.94 -7.25
CA ARG A 162 -9.46 -21.32 -6.76
C ARG A 162 -8.85 -21.49 -5.38
N SER A 163 -7.67 -20.90 -5.14
CA SER A 163 -7.01 -20.91 -3.83
C SER A 163 -7.88 -20.23 -2.76
N LEU A 164 -8.36 -19.01 -3.03
CA LEU A 164 -9.25 -18.27 -2.13
C LEU A 164 -10.55 -19.03 -1.83
N THR A 165 -11.18 -19.61 -2.85
CA THR A 165 -12.40 -20.39 -2.69
C THR A 165 -12.17 -21.62 -1.83
N ALA A 166 -11.08 -22.35 -2.08
CA ALA A 166 -10.74 -23.56 -1.32
C ALA A 166 -10.45 -23.24 0.15
N GLN A 167 -9.70 -22.18 0.43
CA GLN A 167 -9.42 -21.76 1.80
C GLN A 167 -10.69 -21.32 2.52
N HIS A 168 -11.51 -20.47 1.88
CA HIS A 168 -12.76 -20.01 2.47
C HIS A 168 -13.71 -21.17 2.79
N ALA A 169 -13.79 -22.17 1.91
CA ALA A 169 -14.59 -23.37 2.17
C ALA A 169 -14.02 -24.22 3.33
N ALA A 170 -12.70 -24.23 3.53
CA ALA A 170 -12.06 -25.05 4.55
C ALA A 170 -12.16 -24.47 5.97
N ASN A 171 -12.02 -23.15 6.13
CA ASN A 171 -11.95 -22.52 7.45
C ASN A 171 -12.67 -21.17 7.57
N GLY A 172 -13.38 -20.72 6.53
CA GLY A 172 -14.08 -19.42 6.53
C GLY A 172 -13.18 -18.20 6.33
N SER A 173 -11.86 -18.40 6.22
CA SER A 173 -10.84 -17.36 6.06
C SER A 173 -10.47 -17.14 4.60
N PHE A 174 -9.75 -16.06 4.31
CA PHE A 174 -9.13 -15.82 2.99
C PHE A 174 -7.62 -15.66 3.10
N ASP A 175 -6.89 -16.20 2.12
CA ASP A 175 -5.45 -15.97 2.02
C ASP A 175 -5.19 -14.51 1.60
N GLU A 176 -4.57 -13.78 2.51
CA GLU A 176 -4.20 -12.38 2.32
C GLU A 176 -3.25 -12.18 1.13
N ASP A 177 -2.30 -13.10 0.93
CA ASP A 177 -1.32 -12.97 -0.14
C ASP A 177 -1.97 -13.24 -1.50
N CYS A 178 -2.94 -14.15 -1.57
CA CYS A 178 -3.78 -14.33 -2.76
C CYS A 178 -4.61 -13.07 -3.04
N LEU A 179 -5.24 -12.46 -2.03
CA LEU A 179 -6.00 -11.21 -2.20
C LEU A 179 -5.10 -10.08 -2.75
N ARG A 180 -3.91 -9.89 -2.16
CA ARG A 180 -2.91 -8.91 -2.63
C ARG A 180 -2.43 -9.23 -4.04
N ALA A 181 -2.23 -10.51 -4.38
CA ALA A 181 -1.80 -10.94 -5.70
C ALA A 181 -2.87 -10.65 -6.78
N VAL A 182 -4.16 -10.87 -6.49
CA VAL A 182 -5.24 -10.51 -7.41
C VAL A 182 -5.30 -8.99 -7.62
N GLY A 183 -5.18 -8.20 -6.54
CA GLY A 183 -5.10 -6.73 -6.67
C GLY A 183 -3.91 -6.29 -7.54
N THR A 184 -2.76 -6.93 -7.36
CA THR A 184 -1.55 -6.66 -8.17
C THR A 184 -1.77 -7.02 -9.65
N LEU A 185 -2.41 -8.17 -9.90
CA LEU A 185 -2.81 -8.59 -11.24
C LEU A 185 -3.79 -7.60 -11.88
N ALA A 186 -4.76 -7.09 -11.12
CA ALA A 186 -5.69 -6.06 -11.61
C ALA A 186 -4.94 -4.81 -12.07
N THR A 187 -3.97 -4.31 -11.28
CA THR A 187 -3.12 -3.19 -11.67
C THR A 187 -2.35 -3.48 -12.97
N ALA A 188 -1.76 -4.66 -13.12
CA ALA A 188 -1.00 -5.03 -14.31
C ALA A 188 -1.86 -5.14 -15.57
N LEU A 189 -3.13 -5.57 -15.44
CA LEU A 189 -4.06 -5.75 -16.55
C LEU A 189 -4.84 -4.46 -16.89
N GLY A 190 -4.95 -3.53 -15.94
CA GLY A 190 -5.80 -2.34 -16.07
C GLY A 190 -7.26 -2.71 -16.36
N ALA A 191 -7.86 -2.02 -17.32
CA ALA A 191 -9.25 -2.23 -17.74
C ALA A 191 -9.55 -3.68 -18.18
N ARG A 192 -8.55 -4.45 -18.64
CA ARG A 192 -8.74 -5.85 -19.05
C ARG A 192 -9.15 -6.76 -17.89
N PHE A 193 -8.91 -6.34 -16.64
CA PHE A 193 -9.32 -7.08 -15.45
C PHE A 193 -10.85 -7.19 -15.30
N GLN A 194 -11.64 -6.39 -16.04
CA GLN A 194 -13.10 -6.42 -15.97
C GLN A 194 -13.67 -7.85 -16.17
N ALA A 195 -13.04 -8.65 -17.02
CA ALA A 195 -13.44 -10.04 -17.28
C ALA A 195 -13.32 -10.95 -16.04
N GLY A 196 -12.46 -10.60 -15.07
CA GLY A 196 -12.25 -11.35 -13.83
C GLY A 196 -13.21 -10.99 -12.70
N MET A 197 -13.94 -9.87 -12.80
CA MET A 197 -14.85 -9.42 -11.75
C MET A 197 -15.98 -10.40 -11.40
N PRO A 198 -16.58 -11.15 -12.36
CA PRO A 198 -17.63 -12.12 -12.02
C PRO A 198 -17.15 -13.22 -11.07
N SER A 199 -15.89 -13.65 -11.17
CA SER A 199 -15.33 -14.71 -10.32
C SER A 199 -14.70 -14.17 -9.04
N PHE A 200 -14.02 -13.02 -9.10
CA PHE A 200 -13.34 -12.43 -7.95
C PHE A 200 -14.24 -11.56 -7.07
N GLY A 201 -15.17 -10.81 -7.66
CA GLY A 201 -16.01 -9.82 -6.95
C GLY A 201 -16.75 -10.39 -5.73
N PRO A 202 -17.41 -11.56 -5.83
CA PRO A 202 -18.07 -12.18 -4.67
C PRO A 202 -17.11 -12.50 -3.52
N LEU A 203 -15.91 -13.03 -3.82
CA LEU A 203 -14.88 -13.35 -2.80
C LEU A 203 -14.34 -12.08 -2.14
N LEU A 204 -14.11 -11.03 -2.93
CA LEU A 204 -13.67 -9.73 -2.44
C LEU A 204 -14.70 -9.15 -1.45
N LEU A 205 -15.98 -9.16 -1.80
CA LEU A 205 -17.05 -8.67 -0.92
C LEU A 205 -17.20 -9.51 0.33
N ALA A 206 -17.03 -10.84 0.23
CA ALA A 206 -17.04 -11.72 1.40
C ALA A 206 -15.90 -11.38 2.37
N ALA A 207 -14.67 -11.19 1.87
CA ALA A 207 -13.52 -10.80 2.69
C ALA A 207 -13.72 -9.43 3.37
N LEU A 208 -14.30 -8.45 2.67
CA LEU A 208 -14.62 -7.13 3.24
C LEU A 208 -15.69 -7.18 4.34
N ARG A 209 -16.60 -8.17 4.28
CA ARG A 209 -17.69 -8.36 5.27
C ARG A 209 -17.26 -9.16 6.50
N SER A 210 -16.01 -9.65 6.53
CA SER A 210 -15.44 -10.43 7.62
C SER A 210 -14.34 -9.65 8.38
N PRO A 211 -14.67 -8.55 9.09
CA PRO A 211 -13.67 -7.77 9.82
C PRO A 211 -13.14 -8.47 11.08
N GLU A 212 -13.73 -9.62 11.46
CA GLU A 212 -13.19 -10.56 12.45
C GLU A 212 -11.80 -11.08 12.04
N GLU A 213 -11.52 -11.10 10.73
CA GLU A 213 -10.20 -11.43 10.17
C GLU A 213 -9.53 -10.17 9.62
N PRO A 214 -8.83 -9.40 10.48
CA PRO A 214 -8.40 -8.05 10.12
C PRO A 214 -7.40 -8.04 8.97
N GLU A 215 -6.48 -9.00 8.90
CA GLU A 215 -5.45 -9.00 7.87
C GLU A 215 -6.01 -9.40 6.49
N ALA A 216 -6.95 -10.35 6.43
CA ALA A 216 -7.69 -10.67 5.21
C ALA A 216 -8.53 -9.48 4.74
N CYS A 217 -9.20 -8.78 5.67
CA CYS A 217 -9.96 -7.58 5.38
C CYS A 217 -9.06 -6.43 4.87
N LEU A 218 -7.88 -6.22 5.47
CA LEU A 218 -6.88 -5.24 5.01
C LEU A 218 -6.35 -5.57 3.61
N ALA A 219 -6.11 -6.85 3.33
CA ALA A 219 -5.71 -7.32 2.01
C ALA A 219 -6.81 -7.10 0.97
N ALA A 220 -8.08 -7.37 1.35
CA ALA A 220 -9.24 -7.12 0.51
C ALA A 220 -9.44 -5.62 0.21
N LEU A 221 -9.31 -4.75 1.21
CA LEU A 221 -9.34 -3.29 1.01
C LEU A 221 -8.26 -2.84 0.02
N SER A 222 -7.03 -3.36 0.17
CA SER A 222 -5.93 -3.05 -0.74
C SER A 222 -6.19 -3.57 -2.16
N ALA A 223 -6.78 -4.76 -2.29
CA ALA A 223 -7.16 -5.32 -3.58
C ALA A 223 -8.27 -4.49 -4.25
N LEU A 224 -9.28 -4.06 -3.49
CA LEU A 224 -10.36 -3.20 -3.99
C LEU A 224 -9.83 -1.84 -4.48
N SER A 225 -8.91 -1.21 -3.75
CA SER A 225 -8.22 0.01 -4.20
C SER A 225 -7.51 -0.19 -5.55
N ASN A 226 -6.76 -1.29 -5.70
CA ASN A 226 -6.07 -1.60 -6.96
C ASN A 226 -7.05 -1.88 -8.10
N VAL A 227 -8.15 -2.60 -7.83
CA VAL A 227 -9.22 -2.88 -8.80
C VAL A 227 -9.92 -1.59 -9.21
N ALA A 228 -10.22 -0.69 -8.26
CA ALA A 228 -10.81 0.61 -8.55
C ALA A 228 -9.91 1.45 -9.46
N GLY A 229 -8.62 1.52 -9.16
CA GLY A 229 -7.64 2.21 -10.00
C GLY A 229 -7.47 1.57 -11.38
N ALA A 230 -7.51 0.24 -11.47
CA ALA A 230 -7.36 -0.50 -12.73
C ALA A 230 -8.58 -0.36 -13.66
N LEU A 231 -9.78 -0.44 -13.11
CA LEU A 231 -11.03 -0.42 -13.89
C LEU A 231 -11.52 0.99 -14.18
N GLY A 232 -11.21 1.97 -13.32
CA GLY A 232 -11.73 3.33 -13.46
C GLY A 232 -13.26 3.33 -13.54
N SER A 233 -13.81 3.92 -14.60
CA SER A 233 -15.26 3.96 -14.85
C SER A 233 -15.91 2.57 -15.03
N GLN A 234 -15.15 1.54 -15.39
CA GLN A 234 -15.66 0.17 -15.55
C GLN A 234 -16.00 -0.51 -14.21
N LEU A 235 -15.59 0.09 -13.07
CA LEU A 235 -15.98 -0.37 -11.74
C LEU A 235 -17.48 -0.17 -11.47
N PHE A 236 -18.15 0.74 -12.20
CA PHE A 236 -19.53 1.18 -11.94
C PHE A 236 -20.53 0.04 -11.63
N PRO A 237 -20.56 -1.11 -12.34
CA PRO A 237 -21.50 -2.19 -12.03
C PRO A 237 -21.29 -2.84 -10.65
N SER A 238 -20.06 -2.86 -10.14
CA SER A 238 -19.69 -3.46 -8.86
C SER A 238 -19.60 -2.44 -7.72
N ALA A 239 -19.58 -1.15 -8.05
CA ALA A 239 -19.41 -0.06 -7.09
C ALA A 239 -20.48 -0.01 -5.98
N PRO A 240 -21.80 -0.20 -6.24
CA PRO A 240 -22.81 -0.15 -5.19
C PRO A 240 -22.54 -1.15 -4.06
N ALA A 241 -22.22 -2.41 -4.41
CA ALA A 241 -21.97 -3.46 -3.43
C ALA A 241 -20.66 -3.22 -2.64
N ALA A 242 -19.63 -2.67 -3.30
CA ALA A 242 -18.38 -2.30 -2.65
C ALA A 242 -18.57 -1.14 -1.65
N LEU A 243 -19.30 -0.09 -2.06
CA LEU A 243 -19.62 1.05 -1.18
C LEU A 243 -20.47 0.64 0.01
N GLU A 244 -21.44 -0.26 -0.19
CA GLU A 244 -22.23 -0.81 0.91
C GLU A 244 -21.37 -1.61 1.90
N ALA A 245 -20.45 -2.45 1.41
CA ALA A 245 -19.51 -3.17 2.26
C ALA A 245 -18.62 -2.21 3.08
N LEU A 246 -18.07 -1.17 2.46
CA LEU A 246 -17.26 -0.15 3.14
C LEU A 246 -18.08 0.65 4.17
N ALA A 247 -19.31 1.04 3.82
CA ALA A 247 -20.21 1.73 4.74
C ALA A 247 -20.55 0.85 5.96
N SER A 248 -20.79 -0.45 5.75
CA SER A 248 -21.05 -1.39 6.83
C SER A 248 -19.85 -1.57 7.76
N LEU A 249 -18.62 -1.47 7.24
CA LEU A 249 -17.40 -1.55 8.03
C LEU A 249 -17.21 -0.29 8.88
N LEU A 250 -17.42 0.90 8.29
CA LEU A 250 -17.20 2.19 8.95
C LEU A 250 -18.24 2.50 10.03
N ARG A 251 -19.51 2.14 9.80
CA ARG A 251 -20.61 2.33 10.77
C ARG A 251 -20.49 1.49 12.04
N ARG A 252 -19.56 0.53 12.12
CA ARG A 252 -19.27 -0.20 13.35
C ARG A 252 -18.54 0.74 14.32
N HIS A 253 -19.31 1.58 15.01
CA HIS A 253 -18.79 2.42 16.09
C HIS A 253 -18.66 1.56 17.35
N GLY A 254 -17.49 1.63 18.02
CA GLY A 254 -17.12 0.83 19.19
C GLY A 254 -17.93 1.15 20.47
N THR A 255 -19.20 1.51 20.32
CA THR A 255 -20.14 1.90 21.37
C THR A 255 -21.36 0.97 21.44
N ALA A 256 -21.56 0.06 20.48
CA ALA A 256 -22.61 -0.94 20.56
C ALA A 256 -22.13 -2.12 21.42
N SER A 257 -22.81 -2.35 22.55
CA SER A 257 -22.52 -3.33 23.61
C SER A 257 -22.31 -4.79 23.17
N ASP A 258 -22.57 -5.14 21.90
CA ASP A 258 -22.56 -6.52 21.39
C ASP A 258 -21.55 -6.76 20.25
N GLN A 259 -20.77 -5.77 19.82
CA GLN A 259 -19.84 -5.92 18.69
C GLN A 259 -18.39 -5.73 19.12
N LEU A 260 -17.52 -6.67 18.73
CA LEU A 260 -16.08 -6.61 18.96
C LEU A 260 -15.51 -5.30 18.37
N PRO A 261 -14.65 -4.56 19.10
CA PRO A 261 -14.03 -3.36 18.57
C PRO A 261 -13.26 -3.67 17.29
N LEU A 262 -13.52 -2.88 16.25
CA LEU A 262 -12.84 -2.99 14.97
C LEU A 262 -11.34 -2.77 15.12
N GLU A 263 -10.53 -3.59 14.45
CA GLU A 263 -9.07 -3.41 14.39
C GLU A 263 -8.74 -1.97 13.94
N PRO A 264 -7.93 -1.20 14.70
CA PRO A 264 -7.73 0.23 14.45
C PRO A 264 -7.21 0.58 13.06
N ARG A 265 -6.50 -0.35 12.40
CA ARG A 265 -5.95 -0.17 11.04
C ARG A 265 -7.04 -0.22 9.94
N LEU A 266 -8.18 -0.84 10.19
CA LEU A 266 -9.21 -1.07 9.18
C LEU A 266 -9.93 0.23 8.79
N ARG A 267 -10.27 1.07 9.76
CA ARG A 267 -11.03 2.31 9.53
C ARG A 267 -10.30 3.29 8.58
N PRO A 268 -9.05 3.73 8.85
CA PRO A 268 -8.35 4.63 7.92
C PRO A 268 -8.12 3.99 6.55
N ARG A 269 -7.95 2.66 6.48
CA ARG A 269 -7.79 1.94 5.21
C ARG A 269 -9.10 1.86 4.40
N ALA A 270 -10.23 1.69 5.06
CA ALA A 270 -11.54 1.72 4.41
C ALA A 270 -11.87 3.12 3.87
N VAL A 271 -11.54 4.18 4.61
CA VAL A 271 -11.68 5.57 4.12
C VAL A 271 -10.76 5.82 2.92
N HIS A 272 -9.52 5.34 2.94
CA HIS A 272 -8.63 5.44 1.78
C HIS A 272 -9.22 4.74 0.55
N CYS A 273 -9.73 3.51 0.73
CA CYS A 273 -10.39 2.75 -0.32
C CYS A 273 -11.64 3.46 -0.88
N LEU A 274 -12.43 4.15 -0.03
CA LEU A 274 -13.52 5.01 -0.51
C LEU A 274 -12.98 6.12 -1.42
N GLY A 275 -11.86 6.75 -1.03
CA GLY A 275 -11.17 7.74 -1.85
C GLY A 275 -10.75 7.20 -3.22
N ASP A 276 -10.25 5.97 -3.29
CA ASP A 276 -9.88 5.34 -4.58
C ASP A 276 -11.09 5.05 -5.47
N ILE A 277 -12.23 4.67 -4.90
CA ILE A 277 -13.50 4.51 -5.64
C ILE A 277 -13.99 5.87 -6.16
N LEU A 278 -13.93 6.91 -5.32
CA LEU A 278 -14.27 8.28 -5.71
C LEU A 278 -13.33 8.79 -6.81
N LEU A 279 -12.05 8.42 -6.77
CA LEU A 279 -11.09 8.76 -7.82
C LEU A 279 -11.46 8.09 -9.16
N ALA A 280 -11.88 6.83 -9.10
CA ALA A 280 -12.20 6.01 -10.26
C ALA A 280 -13.51 6.45 -10.96
N LEU A 281 -14.53 6.82 -10.18
CA LEU A 281 -15.88 7.10 -10.67
C LEU A 281 -16.24 8.60 -10.71
N GLY A 282 -15.60 9.41 -9.86
CA GLY A 282 -15.90 10.84 -9.72
C GLY A 282 -17.36 11.10 -9.39
N ALA A 283 -17.98 12.05 -10.11
CA ALA A 283 -19.38 12.40 -9.93
C ALA A 283 -20.37 11.26 -10.30
N ASN A 284 -19.91 10.24 -11.03
CA ASN A 284 -20.73 9.07 -11.36
C ASN A 284 -20.78 8.03 -10.23
N THR A 285 -20.19 8.33 -9.07
CA THR A 285 -20.26 7.43 -7.91
C THR A 285 -21.72 7.21 -7.50
N PRO A 286 -22.18 5.95 -7.40
CA PRO A 286 -23.56 5.68 -7.00
C PRO A 286 -23.78 6.11 -5.55
N ASN A 287 -24.91 6.77 -5.29
CA ASN A 287 -25.27 7.29 -3.96
C ASN A 287 -24.19 8.22 -3.36
N LEU A 288 -23.57 9.08 -4.18
CA LEU A 288 -22.49 9.98 -3.76
C LEU A 288 -22.83 10.81 -2.51
N GLU A 289 -24.05 11.30 -2.36
CA GLU A 289 -24.48 12.03 -1.16
C GLU A 289 -24.32 11.21 0.13
N ALA A 290 -24.69 9.93 0.10
CA ALA A 290 -24.54 9.03 1.24
C ALA A 290 -23.06 8.73 1.54
N VAL A 291 -22.22 8.64 0.51
CA VAL A 291 -20.76 8.48 0.68
C VAL A 291 -20.14 9.73 1.30
N LEU A 292 -20.57 10.92 0.89
CA LEU A 292 -20.09 12.18 1.45
C LEU A 292 -20.54 12.38 2.90
N ALA A 293 -21.77 11.99 3.23
CA ALA A 293 -22.25 11.98 4.60
C ALA A 293 -21.40 11.04 5.47
N LEU A 294 -21.08 9.85 4.96
CA LEU A 294 -20.20 8.90 5.67
C LEU A 294 -18.79 9.46 5.91
N LEU A 295 -18.21 10.17 4.93
CA LEU A 295 -16.90 10.83 5.12
C LEU A 295 -16.98 11.95 6.17
N ALA A 296 -18.07 12.71 6.19
CA ALA A 296 -18.29 13.75 7.19
C ALA A 296 -18.45 13.15 8.60
N ASP A 297 -19.20 12.06 8.73
CA ASP A 297 -19.38 11.33 10.00
C ASP A 297 -18.04 10.81 10.54
N GLU A 298 -17.18 10.27 9.68
CA GLU A 298 -15.83 9.82 10.07
C GLU A 298 -14.92 10.98 10.50
N ALA A 299 -15.02 12.14 9.82
CA ALA A 299 -14.28 13.35 10.22
C ALA A 299 -14.75 13.89 11.58
N GLU A 300 -16.05 13.96 11.81
CA GLU A 300 -16.64 14.43 13.07
C GLU A 300 -16.35 13.45 14.22
N ALA A 301 -16.47 12.14 13.99
CA ALA A 301 -16.12 11.13 14.99
C ALA A 301 -14.64 11.19 15.41
N ALA A 302 -13.74 11.44 14.46
CA ALA A 302 -12.32 11.62 14.76
C ALA A 302 -12.01 13.00 15.40
N GLY A 303 -12.81 14.03 15.10
CA GLY A 303 -12.63 15.41 15.55
C GLY A 303 -13.27 15.78 16.90
N ALA A 304 -14.41 15.19 17.27
CA ALA A 304 -15.21 15.55 18.44
C ALA A 304 -14.52 15.33 19.80
N VAL A 305 -13.36 14.64 19.83
CA VAL A 305 -12.60 14.34 21.05
C VAL A 305 -11.35 15.25 21.19
N ALA A 306 -11.30 16.36 20.47
CA ALA A 306 -10.20 17.34 20.49
C ALA A 306 -10.30 18.37 21.65
N GLY A 307 -10.71 17.92 22.84
CA GLY A 307 -10.47 18.65 24.09
C GLY A 307 -9.33 17.97 24.82
N VAL A 308 -8.22 18.69 25.04
CA VAL A 308 -6.98 18.28 25.75
C VAL A 308 -5.88 17.67 24.86
N MET A 309 -4.91 18.51 24.49
CA MET A 309 -3.56 18.11 24.08
C MET A 309 -2.54 18.78 25.02
N PRO A 310 -1.61 18.07 25.67
CA PRO A 310 -0.37 18.66 26.13
C PRO A 310 0.69 18.57 25.03
N ALA A 311 1.48 19.64 24.93
CA ALA A 311 2.55 19.82 23.96
C ALA A 311 3.78 18.96 24.24
N LYS A 312 4.56 18.76 23.16
CA LYS A 312 5.91 18.18 23.03
C LYS A 312 6.04 16.65 22.99
N ALA A 313 6.41 16.16 21.81
CA ALA A 313 7.54 15.24 21.64
C ALA A 313 8.07 15.37 20.21
N GLY A 314 9.29 15.90 20.08
CA GLY A 314 10.06 15.81 18.84
C GLY A 314 10.48 14.35 18.62
N LEU A 315 10.24 13.85 17.42
CA LEU A 315 10.82 12.60 16.94
C LEU A 315 11.29 12.82 15.51
N GLU A 316 12.61 12.95 15.39
CA GLU A 316 13.36 12.79 14.16
C GLU A 316 13.22 11.36 13.64
N GLY A 317 13.14 11.24 12.31
CA GLY A 317 13.35 9.98 11.59
C GLY A 317 12.09 9.14 11.34
N TYR A 318 11.37 9.45 10.27
CA TYR A 318 10.69 8.40 9.49
C TYR A 318 10.64 8.80 8.02
N GLU A 319 11.14 7.89 7.19
CA GLU A 319 11.29 8.03 5.75
C GLU A 319 9.93 8.09 5.02
N ASN A 320 9.98 8.74 3.86
CA ASN A 320 8.91 8.98 2.92
C ASN A 320 7.98 7.77 2.68
N THR A 321 6.72 7.88 3.08
CA THR A 321 5.58 7.26 2.39
C THR A 321 4.81 8.31 1.59
N ALA A 322 5.53 8.97 0.68
CA ALA A 322 4.87 9.61 -0.45
C ALA A 322 4.36 8.49 -1.38
N GLY A 323 3.15 8.63 -1.92
CA GLY A 323 2.50 7.68 -2.82
C GLY A 323 3.50 6.96 -3.74
N VAL A 324 3.72 5.69 -3.43
CA VAL A 324 4.58 4.81 -4.18
C VAL A 324 3.75 4.32 -5.37
N PRO A 325 4.14 4.60 -6.64
CA PRO A 325 3.59 3.82 -7.75
C PRO A 325 3.83 2.34 -7.42
N LEU A 326 2.82 1.49 -7.64
CA LEU A 326 2.76 0.07 -7.23
C LEU A 326 4.03 -0.76 -7.51
N ALA A 327 4.94 -0.28 -8.37
CA ALA A 327 6.22 -0.89 -8.71
C ALA A 327 7.29 -0.93 -7.58
N ARG A 328 7.11 -0.30 -6.41
CA ARG A 328 8.18 -0.24 -5.37
C ARG A 328 7.72 -0.52 -3.93
N GLN A 329 6.73 -1.37 -3.72
CA GLN A 329 6.55 -1.97 -2.38
C GLN A 329 7.50 -3.18 -2.24
N PRO A 330 8.25 -3.32 -1.14
CA PRO A 330 8.99 -4.56 -0.87
C PRO A 330 8.01 -5.74 -0.86
N VAL A 331 8.37 -6.80 -1.58
CA VAL A 331 7.50 -7.95 -1.87
C VAL A 331 7.16 -8.74 -0.60
N PHE A 332 7.97 -8.62 0.45
CA PHE A 332 7.73 -9.17 1.78
C PHE A 332 8.10 -8.16 2.88
N LEU A 333 7.12 -7.48 3.47
CA LEU A 333 7.28 -6.88 4.80
C LEU A 333 6.81 -7.89 5.85
N LEU A 334 7.53 -9.00 5.98
CA LEU A 334 7.52 -9.78 7.21
C LEU A 334 8.50 -9.10 8.17
N CYS A 335 7.97 -8.64 9.30
CA CYS A 335 8.72 -8.04 10.40
C CYS A 335 10.02 -8.81 10.68
N LYS A 336 11.19 -8.23 10.37
CA LYS A 336 12.43 -8.61 11.05
C LYS A 336 12.15 -8.43 12.56
N PRO A 337 12.31 -9.44 13.42
CA PRO A 337 12.05 -9.30 14.85
C PRO A 337 13.04 -8.29 15.43
N ARG A 338 12.57 -7.07 15.68
CA ARG A 338 13.32 -6.08 16.46
C ARG A 338 13.27 -6.52 17.92
N LEU A 339 14.28 -7.25 18.36
CA LEU A 339 14.57 -7.46 19.78
C LEU A 339 14.69 -6.09 20.46
N GLY A 340 13.83 -5.85 21.45
CA GLY A 340 13.62 -4.55 22.07
C GLY A 340 14.89 -3.98 22.71
N ARG A 341 15.25 -2.75 22.33
CA ARG A 341 16.10 -1.91 23.18
C ARG A 341 15.22 -1.36 24.30
N GLY A 342 15.50 -1.76 25.53
CA GLY A 342 14.92 -1.14 26.71
C GLY A 342 15.28 0.35 26.75
N SER A 343 14.27 1.22 26.64
CA SER A 343 14.43 2.66 26.81
C SER A 343 13.93 3.04 28.20
N THR A 344 14.85 3.53 29.03
CA THR A 344 14.54 4.19 30.30
C THR A 344 13.78 5.50 30.01
N ALA A 345 12.51 5.57 30.39
CA ALA A 345 11.68 6.75 30.21
C ALA A 345 12.17 7.92 31.08
N GLY A 346 12.41 9.08 30.46
CA GLY A 346 12.62 10.36 31.14
C GLY A 346 11.28 11.02 31.53
N PRO A 347 11.27 11.94 32.50
CA PRO A 347 10.03 12.53 33.00
C PRO A 347 9.52 13.59 32.01
N GLY A 348 8.41 13.31 31.34
CA GLY A 348 7.73 14.27 30.46
C GLY A 348 6.97 13.71 29.26
N THR A 349 7.07 12.41 28.96
CA THR A 349 6.29 11.79 27.88
C THR A 349 4.83 11.57 28.30
N PRO A 350 3.82 11.97 27.50
CA PRO A 350 2.44 11.54 27.73
C PRO A 350 2.37 10.00 27.72
N PRO A 351 1.40 9.39 28.43
CA PRO A 351 1.25 7.95 28.44
C PRO A 351 1.10 7.43 27.00
N ALA A 352 1.83 6.36 26.65
CA ALA A 352 1.96 5.84 25.29
C ALA A 352 0.61 5.55 24.60
N SER A 353 -0.47 5.31 25.36
CA SER A 353 -1.82 5.11 24.85
C SER A 353 -2.45 6.37 24.24
N VAL A 354 -2.24 7.54 24.83
CA VAL A 354 -2.85 8.81 24.38
C VAL A 354 -2.19 9.30 23.08
N ALA A 355 -0.88 9.14 22.96
CA ALA A 355 -0.14 9.47 21.75
C ALA A 355 -0.52 8.55 20.56
N ALA A 356 -0.73 7.25 20.84
CA ALA A 356 -1.18 6.29 19.85
C ALA A 356 -2.59 6.62 19.33
N ASP A 357 -3.51 7.02 20.21
CA ASP A 357 -4.87 7.40 19.82
C ASP A 357 -4.92 8.71 19.03
N ALA A 358 -4.10 9.70 19.39
CA ALA A 358 -3.98 10.94 18.60
C ALA A 358 -3.43 10.68 17.19
N THR A 359 -2.46 9.78 17.08
CA THR A 359 -1.89 9.37 15.78
C THR A 359 -2.94 8.68 14.91
N ARG A 360 -3.71 7.74 15.47
CA ARG A 360 -4.80 7.05 14.76
C ARG A 360 -5.89 8.00 14.27
N ARG A 361 -6.32 8.95 15.11
CA ARG A 361 -7.32 9.96 14.70
C ARG A 361 -6.81 10.79 13.53
N ARG A 362 -5.54 11.19 13.57
CA ARG A 362 -4.92 11.92 12.46
C ARG A 362 -4.88 11.10 11.19
N GLU A 363 -4.54 9.81 11.25
CA GLU A 363 -4.57 8.92 10.08
C GLU A 363 -5.97 8.84 9.44
N ILE A 364 -7.03 8.83 10.25
CA ILE A 364 -8.42 8.86 9.76
C ILE A 364 -8.71 10.20 9.08
N LEU A 365 -8.39 11.33 9.72
CA LEU A 365 -8.63 12.66 9.16
C LEU A 365 -7.83 12.89 7.86
N ASP A 366 -6.58 12.43 7.79
CA ASP A 366 -5.76 12.45 6.58
C ASP A 366 -6.38 11.59 5.48
N ALA A 367 -6.92 10.40 5.82
CA ALA A 367 -7.62 9.56 4.86
C ALA A 367 -8.90 10.24 4.33
N VAL A 368 -9.68 10.91 5.19
CA VAL A 368 -10.90 11.64 4.78
C VAL A 368 -10.56 12.80 3.85
N LEU A 369 -9.55 13.62 4.20
CA LEU A 369 -9.11 14.70 3.34
C LEU A 369 -8.58 14.18 2.00
N GLY A 370 -7.88 13.03 2.01
CA GLY A 370 -7.47 12.33 0.80
C GLY A 370 -8.64 11.86 -0.07
N ALA A 371 -9.74 11.39 0.54
CA ALA A 371 -10.94 10.99 -0.19
C ALA A 371 -11.64 12.20 -0.84
N TYR A 372 -11.70 13.35 -0.17
CA TYR A 372 -12.18 14.59 -0.78
C TYR A 372 -11.27 15.01 -1.95
N GLU A 373 -9.94 15.08 -1.75
CA GLU A 373 -8.99 15.40 -2.82
C GLU A 373 -9.17 14.50 -4.05
N ALA A 374 -9.34 13.20 -3.82
CA ALA A 374 -9.55 12.22 -4.86
C ALA A 374 -10.82 12.49 -5.68
N LEU A 375 -11.94 12.81 -5.02
CA LEU A 375 -13.19 13.19 -5.68
C LEU A 375 -13.02 14.45 -6.54
N PHE A 376 -12.45 15.52 -5.98
CA PHE A 376 -12.22 16.77 -6.72
C PHE A 376 -11.28 16.56 -7.91
N ARG A 377 -10.24 15.74 -7.73
CA ARG A 377 -9.32 15.35 -8.80
C ARG A 377 -10.01 14.53 -9.89
N ALA A 378 -10.91 13.61 -9.54
CA ALA A 378 -11.70 12.87 -10.52
C ALA A 378 -12.61 13.78 -11.35
N CYS A 379 -13.31 14.72 -10.70
CA CYS A 379 -14.17 15.69 -11.38
C CYS A 379 -13.40 16.57 -12.38
N ARG A 380 -12.15 16.93 -12.08
CA ARG A 380 -11.28 17.68 -13.02
C ARG A 380 -10.91 16.85 -14.24
N ASN A 381 -10.53 15.60 -14.02
CA ASN A 381 -10.08 14.71 -15.10
C ASN A 381 -11.22 14.35 -16.08
N SER A 382 -12.49 14.42 -15.65
CA SER A 382 -13.65 14.15 -16.50
C SER A 382 -14.02 15.26 -17.49
N GLY A 383 -13.28 16.38 -17.55
CA GLY A 383 -13.46 17.42 -18.58
C GLY A 383 -14.74 18.26 -18.45
N THR A 384 -15.59 18.00 -17.45
CA THR A 384 -16.63 18.95 -17.02
C THR A 384 -15.91 20.12 -16.36
N THR A 385 -15.98 21.30 -16.97
CA THR A 385 -15.29 22.55 -16.55
C THR A 385 -15.65 23.07 -15.15
N SER A 386 -16.41 22.33 -14.37
CA SER A 386 -16.73 22.62 -12.98
C SER A 386 -17.20 21.34 -12.29
N VAL A 387 -16.75 21.11 -11.05
CA VAL A 387 -17.41 20.20 -10.10
C VAL A 387 -18.90 20.56 -10.07
N PRO A 388 -19.84 19.59 -10.08
CA PRO A 388 -21.26 19.90 -10.02
C PRO A 388 -21.56 20.88 -8.89
N PRO A 389 -22.27 22.01 -9.14
CA PRO A 389 -22.44 23.06 -8.13
C PRO A 389 -23.15 22.58 -6.86
N ALA A 390 -23.96 21.52 -6.96
CA ALA A 390 -24.55 20.85 -5.80
C ALA A 390 -23.50 20.22 -4.87
N LEU A 391 -22.44 19.62 -5.43
CA LEU A 391 -21.34 19.03 -4.67
C LEU A 391 -20.47 20.11 -4.02
N LEU A 392 -20.22 21.21 -4.74
CA LEU A 392 -19.51 22.38 -4.20
C LEU A 392 -20.24 22.95 -2.98
N GLY A 393 -21.56 23.16 -3.07
CA GLY A 393 -22.33 23.69 -1.93
C GLY A 393 -22.36 22.77 -0.71
N ALA A 394 -22.45 21.45 -0.93
CA ALA A 394 -22.67 20.49 0.15
C ALA A 394 -21.38 20.02 0.85
N CYS A 395 -20.28 19.81 0.12
CA CYS A 395 -19.08 19.16 0.68
C CYS A 395 -17.86 20.10 0.82
N LEU A 396 -17.76 21.13 -0.02
CA LEU A 396 -16.60 22.02 -0.04
C LEU A 396 -16.37 22.72 1.30
N PRO A 397 -17.40 23.27 1.99
CA PRO A 397 -17.18 23.94 3.27
C PRO A 397 -16.59 23.01 4.34
N SER A 398 -17.12 21.79 4.46
CA SER A 398 -16.64 20.79 5.43
C SER A 398 -15.23 20.32 5.10
N ALA A 399 -14.91 20.09 3.83
CA ALA A 399 -13.58 19.68 3.39
C ALA A 399 -12.53 20.79 3.57
N LEU A 400 -12.89 22.06 3.29
CA LEU A 400 -12.04 23.22 3.55
C LEU A 400 -11.78 23.39 5.05
N GLN A 401 -12.82 23.29 5.87
CA GLN A 401 -12.69 23.39 7.32
C GLN A 401 -11.78 22.27 7.87
N LEU A 402 -11.93 21.04 7.37
CA LEU A 402 -11.06 19.91 7.74
C LEU A 402 -9.60 20.17 7.34
N GLY A 403 -9.36 20.62 6.10
CA GLY A 403 -8.02 20.93 5.62
C GLY A 403 -7.32 22.02 6.44
N LEU A 404 -8.06 23.07 6.82
CA LEU A 404 -7.56 24.12 7.71
C LEU A 404 -7.28 23.57 9.11
N ARG A 405 -8.21 22.81 9.72
CA ARG A 405 -8.03 22.17 11.03
C ARG A 405 -6.79 21.26 11.09
N LEU A 406 -6.44 20.60 9.99
CA LEU A 406 -5.25 19.75 9.92
C LEU A 406 -3.94 20.55 9.80
N ALA A 407 -4.02 21.78 9.25
CA ALA A 407 -2.87 22.65 9.07
C ALA A 407 -2.62 23.62 10.25
N THR A 408 -3.60 23.86 11.13
CA THR A 408 -3.49 24.78 12.27
C THR A 408 -2.44 24.42 13.32
N PRO A 409 -2.21 23.14 13.71
CA PRO A 409 -1.24 22.85 14.77
C PRO A 409 0.18 23.28 14.37
N GLU A 410 1.04 23.62 15.32
CA GLU A 410 2.43 23.98 15.01
C GLU A 410 3.21 22.74 14.51
N ASP A 411 3.05 21.60 15.18
CA ASP A 411 3.74 20.33 14.91
C ASP A 411 2.94 19.41 13.95
N VAL A 412 2.81 19.83 12.68
CA VAL A 412 2.11 19.05 11.65
C VAL A 412 3.12 18.21 10.84
N PRO A 413 2.88 16.89 10.66
CA PRO A 413 3.71 16.05 9.81
C PRO A 413 3.79 16.59 8.38
N GLN A 414 4.96 16.49 7.75
CA GLN A 414 5.15 16.97 6.38
C GLN A 414 4.19 16.29 5.37
N ASN A 415 3.81 15.04 5.61
CA ASN A 415 2.87 14.32 4.74
C ASN A 415 1.47 14.94 4.78
N THR A 416 0.98 15.31 5.97
CA THR A 416 -0.30 16.03 6.14
C THR A 416 -0.25 17.40 5.45
N LEU A 417 0.84 18.16 5.61
CA LEU A 417 0.99 19.45 4.92
C LEU A 417 0.98 19.29 3.39
N ARG A 418 1.65 18.26 2.86
CA ARG A 418 1.60 17.93 1.42
C ARG A 418 0.19 17.58 0.96
N LEU A 419 -0.57 16.84 1.77
CA LEU A 419 -1.94 16.47 1.45
C LEU A 419 -2.86 17.70 1.41
N VAL A 420 -2.80 18.55 2.44
CA VAL A 420 -3.56 19.80 2.50
C VAL A 420 -3.18 20.70 1.30
N LEU A 421 -1.90 20.77 0.93
CA LEU A 421 -1.46 21.52 -0.24
C LEU A 421 -2.01 20.95 -1.55
N LYS A 422 -2.04 19.62 -1.71
CA LYS A 422 -2.62 18.94 -2.88
C LYS A 422 -4.12 19.21 -3.00
N PHE A 423 -4.81 19.34 -1.88
CA PHE A 423 -6.23 19.68 -1.85
C PHE A 423 -6.47 21.17 -2.15
N LEU A 424 -5.85 22.08 -1.40
CA LEU A 424 -6.11 23.52 -1.48
C LEU A 424 -5.45 24.20 -2.69
N GLY A 425 -4.28 23.75 -3.13
CA GLY A 425 -3.51 24.37 -4.21
C GLY A 425 -4.29 24.48 -5.52
N PRO A 426 -4.87 23.37 -6.03
CA PRO A 426 -5.69 23.42 -7.25
C PRO A 426 -6.99 24.22 -7.06
N LEU A 427 -7.60 24.17 -5.86
CA LEU A 427 -8.80 24.95 -5.55
C LEU A 427 -8.52 26.47 -5.58
N ALA A 428 -7.33 26.89 -5.15
CA ALA A 428 -6.90 28.29 -5.23
C ALA A 428 -6.76 28.79 -6.68
N ALA A 429 -6.36 27.92 -7.61
CA ALA A 429 -6.24 28.27 -9.02
C ALA A 429 -7.61 28.30 -9.73
N GLU A 430 -8.50 27.37 -9.40
CA GLU A 430 -9.78 27.21 -10.10
C GLU A 430 -10.92 28.07 -9.53
N MET A 431 -10.99 28.19 -8.20
CA MET A 431 -12.10 28.84 -7.50
C MET A 431 -11.59 29.84 -6.43
N PRO A 432 -10.80 30.86 -6.84
CA PRO A 432 -10.20 31.79 -5.90
C PRO A 432 -11.23 32.60 -5.10
N ALA A 433 -12.40 32.90 -5.67
CA ALA A 433 -13.45 33.67 -5.00
C ALA A 433 -14.11 32.90 -3.85
N GLU A 434 -14.45 31.64 -4.06
CA GLU A 434 -15.06 30.77 -3.04
C GLU A 434 -14.09 30.48 -1.91
N LEU A 435 -12.84 30.18 -2.25
CA LEU A 435 -11.79 29.95 -1.26
C LEU A 435 -11.53 31.22 -0.44
N ARG A 436 -11.45 32.40 -1.06
CA ARG A 436 -11.32 33.68 -0.33
C ARG A 436 -12.49 33.93 0.61
N ALA A 437 -13.73 33.72 0.17
CA ALA A 437 -14.91 33.89 1.01
C ALA A 437 -14.83 33.00 2.26
N HIS A 438 -14.40 31.74 2.10
CA HIS A 438 -14.23 30.80 3.22
C HIS A 438 -13.04 31.13 4.12
N LEU A 439 -11.93 31.64 3.57
CA LEU A 439 -10.77 32.09 4.36
C LEU A 439 -11.11 33.35 5.17
N SER A 440 -11.91 34.27 4.62
CA SER A 440 -12.31 35.50 5.31
C SER A 440 -13.24 35.27 6.51
N SER A 441 -13.93 34.12 6.56
CA SER A 441 -14.78 33.75 7.69
C SER A 441 -14.03 33.04 8.83
N HIS A 442 -12.74 32.71 8.65
CA HIS A 442 -11.94 31.97 9.62
C HIS A 442 -10.62 32.70 9.94
N PRO A 443 -10.45 33.27 11.15
CA PRO A 443 -9.31 34.12 11.48
C PRO A 443 -7.95 33.40 11.42
N ASP A 444 -7.92 32.10 11.74
CA ASP A 444 -6.70 31.29 11.74
C ASP A 444 -6.28 30.80 10.34
N ALA A 445 -7.15 30.97 9.35
CA ALA A 445 -6.95 30.40 8.02
C ALA A 445 -5.84 31.10 7.24
N ALA A 446 -5.68 32.42 7.40
CA ALA A 446 -4.61 33.18 6.76
C ALA A 446 -3.21 32.71 7.21
N ALA A 447 -3.04 32.44 8.51
CA ALA A 447 -1.80 31.89 9.06
C ALA A 447 -1.51 30.48 8.53
N CYS A 448 -2.53 29.64 8.40
CA CYS A 448 -2.41 28.30 7.83
C CYS A 448 -1.98 28.34 6.36
N VAL A 449 -2.61 29.19 5.54
CA VAL A 449 -2.26 29.32 4.12
C VAL A 449 -0.85 29.87 3.95
N SER A 450 -0.43 30.83 4.80
CA SER A 450 0.95 31.35 4.81
C SER A 450 1.96 30.25 5.13
N LYS A 451 1.68 29.42 6.14
CA LYS A 451 2.50 28.24 6.51
C LYS A 451 2.60 27.21 5.38
N LEU A 452 1.50 26.96 4.66
CA LEU A 452 1.48 26.04 3.52
C LEU A 452 2.26 26.61 2.33
N ALA A 453 2.15 27.91 2.07
CA ALA A 453 2.91 28.58 1.02
C ALA A 453 4.42 28.55 1.31
N SER A 454 4.82 28.83 2.55
CA SER A 454 6.23 28.74 2.96
C SER A 454 6.76 27.31 2.87
N PHE A 455 6.00 26.33 3.36
CA PHE A 455 6.37 24.91 3.26
C PHE A 455 6.56 24.45 1.81
N GLY A 456 5.61 24.79 0.92
CA GLY A 456 5.67 24.36 -0.47
C GLY A 456 6.78 25.04 -1.28
N SER A 457 7.13 26.29 -0.95
CA SER A 457 8.19 27.04 -1.64
C SER A 457 9.59 26.41 -1.50
N VAL A 458 9.85 25.75 -0.36
CA VAL A 458 11.12 25.08 -0.04
C VAL A 458 11.13 23.62 -0.53
N SER A 459 10.01 23.13 -1.08
CA SER A 459 9.91 21.74 -1.52
C SER A 459 10.79 21.45 -2.75
N PRO A 460 11.51 20.32 -2.78
CA PRO A 460 12.28 19.92 -3.96
C PRO A 460 11.39 19.58 -5.16
N ASN A 461 10.11 19.28 -4.95
CA ASN A 461 9.18 18.91 -6.01
C ASN A 461 8.59 20.15 -6.70
N LYS A 462 8.76 20.24 -8.03
CA LYS A 462 8.23 21.33 -8.86
C LYS A 462 6.70 21.47 -8.74
N ALA A 463 5.95 20.36 -8.76
CA ALA A 463 4.50 20.39 -8.66
C ALA A 463 4.04 20.98 -7.31
N THR A 464 4.72 20.64 -6.22
CA THR A 464 4.45 21.20 -4.89
C THR A 464 4.71 22.71 -4.86
N ARG A 465 5.78 23.17 -5.52
CA ARG A 465 6.07 24.61 -5.63
C ARG A 465 4.99 25.36 -6.42
N GLU A 466 4.53 24.81 -7.54
CA GLU A 466 3.45 25.39 -8.35
C GLU A 466 2.14 25.51 -7.56
N LEU A 467 1.75 24.46 -6.82
CA LEU A 467 0.56 24.49 -5.95
C LEU A 467 0.68 25.54 -4.83
N SER A 468 1.86 25.69 -4.25
CA SER A 468 2.11 26.70 -3.21
C SER A 468 2.10 28.13 -3.75
N ALA A 469 2.52 28.32 -5.00
CA ALA A 469 2.49 29.62 -5.65
C ALA A 469 1.05 30.10 -5.89
N ALA A 470 0.15 29.20 -6.30
CA ALA A 470 -1.28 29.52 -6.45
C ALA A 470 -1.91 30.00 -5.14
N LEU A 471 -1.56 29.35 -4.01
CA LEU A 471 -2.02 29.78 -2.67
C LEU A 471 -1.38 31.11 -2.25
N GLY A 472 -0.11 31.32 -2.55
CA GLY A 472 0.59 32.58 -2.27
C GLY A 472 -0.01 33.77 -3.03
N GLN A 473 -0.36 33.59 -4.31
CA GLN A 473 -1.03 34.61 -5.13
C GLN A 473 -2.41 35.00 -4.57
N LEU A 474 -3.10 34.04 -3.94
CA LEU A 474 -4.39 34.28 -3.30
C LEU A 474 -4.27 35.17 -2.05
N LEU A 475 -3.15 35.07 -1.31
CA LEU A 475 -2.83 35.94 -0.16
C LEU A 475 -2.24 37.31 -0.55
N SER A 476 -1.57 37.43 -1.70
CA SER A 476 -1.02 38.73 -2.16
C SER A 476 -2.06 39.62 -2.87
N SER A 477 -3.21 39.04 -3.22
CA SER A 477 -4.33 39.75 -3.86
C SER A 477 -5.44 40.18 -2.88
N THR A 478 -5.22 39.96 -1.58
CA THR A 478 -5.95 40.55 -0.45
C THR A 478 -5.15 41.71 0.13
#